data_AF-A0A4Y9SUK3-F1
#
_entry.id   AF-A0A4Y9SUK3-F1
#
_cell.length_a   1.000
_cell.length_b   1.000
_cell.length_c   1.000
_cell.angle_alpha   90.00
_cell.angle_beta   90.00
_cell.angle_gamma   90.00
#
_symmetry.space_group_name_H-M   'P 1'
#
loop_
_entity.id
_entity.type
_entity.pdbx_description
1 polymer ?
#
loop_
_entity_poly.entity_id
_entity_poly.type
_entity_poly.pdbx_seq_one_letter_code
_entity_poly.pdbx_strand_id
1 'polypeptide(L)'
;MKTEEEGRKTAMNARDVITLMAIYVAIYYFNARRLLFWIREFDKEYFQSLGFVGGVGMRNSVAIGKILFDRSLPKPDYPPGFKFRLKFTRFILFFSPGVAVVMIFLAA
;
A
#
# COMPACT_ATOMS: atom_id res chain seq x y z
N MET A 1 -35.65 -23.67 10.56
CA MET A 1 -34.50 -23.92 11.45
C MET A 1 -33.21 -24.34 10.72
N LYS A 2 -33.15 -24.36 9.37
CA LYS A 2 -31.93 -24.66 8.59
C LYS A 2 -31.20 -23.42 8.07
N THR A 3 -31.83 -22.25 8.16
CA THR A 3 -31.36 -20.98 7.57
C THR A 3 -30.41 -20.19 8.47
N GLU A 4 -30.35 -20.46 9.78
CA GLU A 4 -29.47 -19.73 10.70
C GLU A 4 -28.06 -20.35 10.79
N GLU A 5 -27.91 -21.66 10.54
CA GLU A 5 -26.60 -22.32 10.57
C GLU A 5 -25.73 -22.04 9.34
N GLU A 6 -26.33 -21.77 8.18
CA GLU A 6 -25.59 -21.38 6.96
C GLU A 6 -25.10 -19.93 7.00
N GLY A 7 -25.84 -19.02 7.66
CA GLY A 7 -25.42 -17.63 7.88
C GLY A 7 -24.26 -17.50 8.88
N ARG A 8 -24.11 -18.46 9.79
CA ARG A 8 -23.00 -18.46 10.77
C ARG A 8 -21.67 -18.94 10.21
N LYS A 9 -21.66 -19.58 9.04
CA LYS A 9 -20.45 -20.07 8.35
C LYS A 9 -19.77 -19.02 7.47
N THR A 10 -20.41 -17.87 7.22
CA THR A 10 -19.92 -16.87 6.27
C THR A 10 -19.15 -15.72 6.93
N ALA A 11 -19.36 -15.46 8.22
CA ALA A 11 -18.60 -14.46 8.97
C ALA A 11 -17.19 -14.98 9.27
N MET A 12 -16.17 -14.25 8.83
CA MET A 12 -14.78 -14.57 9.17
C MET A 12 -14.52 -14.20 10.64
N ASN A 13 -13.70 -14.99 11.33
CA ASN A 13 -13.29 -14.62 12.69
C ASN A 13 -12.54 -13.29 12.66
N ALA A 14 -12.72 -12.44 13.67
CA ALA A 14 -12.04 -11.15 13.78
C ALA A 14 -10.50 -11.28 13.65
N ARG A 15 -9.93 -12.39 14.14
CA ARG A 15 -8.51 -12.71 13.98
C ARG A 15 -8.08 -12.81 12.52
N ASP A 16 -8.89 -13.45 11.67
CA ASP A 16 -8.58 -13.65 10.26
C ASP A 16 -8.66 -12.33 9.51
N VAL A 17 -9.66 -11.49 9.84
CA VAL A 17 -9.82 -10.14 9.30
C VAL A 17 -8.59 -9.27 9.65
N ILE A 18 -8.19 -9.26 10.92
CA ILE A 18 -6.98 -8.54 11.36
C ILE A 18 -5.73 -9.06 10.64
N THR A 19 -5.61 -10.38 10.47
CA THR A 19 -4.47 -11.00 9.79
C THR A 19 -4.40 -10.57 8.33
N LEU A 20 -5.52 -10.60 7.60
CA LEU A 20 -5.59 -10.13 6.22
C LEU A 20 -5.27 -8.64 6.11
N MET A 21 -5.77 -7.80 7.03
CA MET A 21 -5.45 -6.37 7.07
C MET A 21 -3.95 -6.13 7.32
N ALA A 22 -3.34 -6.89 8.23
CA ALA A 22 -1.91 -6.80 8.51
C ALA A 22 -1.08 -7.20 7.27
N ILE A 23 -1.46 -8.27 6.57
CA ILE A 23 -0.81 -8.71 5.32
C ILE A 23 -0.95 -7.61 4.25
N TYR A 24 -2.15 -7.05 4.09
CA TYR A 24 -2.40 -5.98 3.12
C TYR A 24 -1.52 -4.75 3.38
N VAL A 25 -1.47 -4.28 4.63
CA VAL A 25 -0.61 -3.16 5.05
C VAL A 25 0.86 -3.48 4.84
N ALA A 26 1.30 -4.70 5.15
CA ALA A 26 2.68 -5.14 4.94
C ALA A 26 3.06 -5.13 3.46
N ILE A 27 2.19 -5.64 2.57
CA ILE A 27 2.41 -5.62 1.12
C ILE A 27 2.51 -4.19 0.61
N TYR A 28 1.58 -3.32 1.01
CA TYR A 28 1.61 -1.90 0.66
C TYR A 28 2.93 -1.25 1.09
N TYR A 29 3.29 -1.41 2.36
CA TYR A 29 4.46 -0.75 2.95
C TYR A 29 5.78 -1.27 2.36
N PHE A 30 5.87 -2.57 2.09
CA PHE A 30 7.02 -3.19 1.40
C PHE A 30 7.21 -2.58 0.00
N ASN A 31 6.14 -2.48 -0.78
CA ASN A 31 6.19 -1.90 -2.11
C ASN A 31 6.58 -0.41 -2.07
N ALA A 32 5.95 0.36 -1.20
CA ALA A 32 6.23 1.78 -1.03
C ALA A 32 7.67 2.07 -0.61
N ARG A 33 8.23 1.29 0.33
CA ARG A 33 9.65 1.40 0.69
C ARG A 33 10.58 1.06 -0.46
N ARG A 34 10.24 0.04 -1.25
CA ARG A 34 11.08 -0.35 -2.38
C ARG A 34 11.13 0.73 -3.46
N LEU A 35 10.05 1.50 -3.64
CA LEU A 35 10.05 2.68 -4.52
C LEU A 35 11.08 3.73 -4.08
N LEU A 36 11.19 4.00 -2.78
CA LEU A 36 12.19 4.93 -2.24
C LEU A 36 13.62 4.47 -2.54
N PHE A 37 13.92 3.20 -2.30
CA PHE A 37 15.26 2.66 -2.58
C PHE A 37 15.59 2.67 -4.08
N TRP A 38 14.61 2.37 -4.92
CA TRP A 38 14.80 2.42 -6.37
C TRP A 38 15.03 3.85 -6.88
N ILE A 39 14.22 4.82 -6.42
CA ILE A 39 14.44 6.24 -6.73
C ILE A 39 15.86 6.68 -6.32
N ARG A 40 16.35 6.23 -5.16
CA ARG A 40 17.73 6.53 -4.72
C ARG A 40 18.79 6.06 -5.72
N GLU A 41 18.54 4.99 -6.48
CA GLU A 41 19.50 4.43 -7.44
C GLU A 41 19.56 5.25 -8.74
N PHE A 42 18.42 5.66 -9.29
CA PHE A 42 18.35 6.30 -10.62
C PHE A 42 17.96 7.79 -10.62
N ASP A 43 17.42 8.35 -9.53
CA ASP A 43 17.09 9.77 -9.39
C ASP A 43 17.42 10.28 -7.97
N LYS A 44 18.73 10.47 -7.74
CA LYS A 44 19.28 10.90 -6.44
C LYS A 44 18.82 12.30 -6.05
N GLU A 45 18.65 13.19 -7.01
CA GLU A 45 18.24 14.58 -6.76
C GLU A 45 16.81 14.62 -6.23
N TYR A 46 15.88 13.94 -6.93
CA TYR A 46 14.52 13.80 -6.43
C TYR A 46 14.49 13.10 -5.08
N PHE A 47 15.27 12.02 -4.90
CA PHE A 47 15.38 11.32 -3.62
C PHE A 47 15.74 12.25 -2.45
N GLN A 48 16.73 13.13 -2.64
CA GLN A 48 17.16 14.09 -1.62
C GLN A 48 16.04 15.07 -1.26
N SER A 49 15.26 15.56 -2.23
CA SER A 49 14.12 16.45 -1.98
C SER A 49 12.98 15.81 -1.18
N LEU A 50 12.92 14.48 -1.12
CA LEU A 50 11.91 13.77 -0.35
C LEU A 50 12.14 13.89 1.17
N GLY A 51 13.38 14.16 1.60
CA GLY A 51 13.74 14.27 3.01
C GLY A 51 13.68 12.92 3.77
N PHE A 52 13.90 11.81 3.05
CA PHE A 52 13.92 10.47 3.63
C PHE A 52 15.14 10.30 4.56
N VAL A 53 14.90 9.80 5.78
CA VAL A 53 15.92 9.68 6.83
C VAL A 53 16.18 8.23 7.29
N GLY A 54 15.55 7.23 6.66
CA GLY A 54 15.67 5.82 7.07
C GLY A 54 14.76 5.46 8.26
N GLY A 55 14.54 4.16 8.49
CA GLY A 55 13.70 3.66 9.58
C GLY A 55 12.18 3.70 9.34
N VAL A 56 11.38 3.46 10.38
CA VAL A 56 9.91 3.63 10.39
C VAL A 56 9.62 4.97 11.07
N GLY A 57 8.86 5.85 10.44
CA GLY A 57 8.52 7.15 11.04
C GLY A 57 7.75 8.07 10.10
N MET A 58 7.16 9.13 10.67
CA MET A 58 6.28 10.08 9.96
C MET A 58 6.95 10.72 8.73
N ARG A 59 8.21 11.12 8.83
CA ARG A 59 8.97 11.69 7.69
C ARG A 59 9.04 10.75 6.50
N ASN A 60 9.18 9.44 6.74
CA ASN A 60 9.25 8.46 5.66
C ASN A 60 7.86 8.19 5.05
N SER A 61 6.81 8.22 5.87
CA SER A 61 5.42 8.17 5.36
C SER A 61 5.11 9.37 4.47
N VAL A 62 5.59 10.57 4.84
CA VAL A 62 5.46 11.77 4.00
C VAL A 62 6.25 11.63 2.69
N ALA A 63 7.48 11.11 2.73
CA ALA A 63 8.28 10.85 1.52
C ALA A 63 7.58 9.86 0.56
N ILE A 64 7.01 8.78 1.11
CA ILE A 64 6.18 7.85 0.32
C ILE A 64 4.97 8.58 -0.27
N GLY A 65 4.25 9.37 0.53
CA GLY A 65 3.11 10.14 0.08
C GLY A 65 3.44 11.08 -1.08
N LYS A 66 4.57 11.80 -0.99
CA LYS A 66 5.07 12.64 -2.08
C LYS A 66 5.22 11.82 -3.37
N ILE A 67 5.89 10.67 -3.35
CA ILE A 67 6.03 9.81 -4.54
C ILE A 67 4.66 9.35 -5.08
N LEU A 68 3.77 8.88 -4.20
CA LEU A 68 2.51 8.27 -4.60
C LEU A 68 1.51 9.29 -5.15
N PHE A 69 1.52 10.53 -4.67
CA PHE A 69 0.60 11.58 -5.12
C PHE A 69 1.20 12.54 -6.16
N ASP A 70 2.51 12.45 -6.43
CA ASP A 70 3.17 13.27 -7.45
C ASP A 70 2.73 12.87 -8.87
N ARG A 71 1.94 13.72 -9.51
CA ARG A 71 1.43 13.50 -10.87
C ARG A 71 2.51 13.57 -11.95
N SER A 72 3.69 14.13 -11.65
CA SER A 72 4.82 14.15 -12.58
C SER A 72 5.53 12.79 -12.67
N LEU A 73 5.24 11.86 -11.76
CA LEU A 73 5.79 10.51 -11.76
C LEU A 73 4.85 9.47 -12.40
N PRO A 74 5.39 8.45 -13.08
CA PRO A 74 6.82 8.26 -13.36
C PRO A 74 7.31 9.11 -14.53
N LYS A 75 8.59 9.51 -14.50
CA LYS A 75 9.23 10.18 -15.63
C LYS A 75 9.44 9.21 -16.81
N PRO A 76 9.53 9.69 -18.07
CA PRO A 76 9.65 8.84 -19.26
C PRO A 76 10.89 7.94 -19.27
N ASP A 77 11.99 8.37 -18.68
CA ASP A 77 13.29 7.71 -18.58
C ASP A 77 13.38 6.66 -17.46
N TYR A 78 12.38 6.60 -16.57
CA TYR A 78 12.44 5.67 -15.43
C TYR A 78 12.37 4.19 -15.86
N PRO A 79 13.03 3.29 -15.09
CA PRO A 79 13.01 1.85 -15.38
C PRO A 79 11.58 1.29 -15.45
N PRO A 80 11.25 0.40 -16.40
CA PRO A 80 9.92 -0.18 -16.53
C PRO A 80 9.41 -0.85 -15.24
N GLY A 81 10.30 -1.54 -14.52
CA GLY A 81 9.96 -2.16 -13.23
C GLY A 81 9.54 -1.15 -12.16
N PHE A 82 10.13 0.06 -12.17
CA PHE A 82 9.76 1.13 -11.26
C PHE A 82 8.37 1.63 -11.61
N LYS A 83 8.12 1.91 -12.90
CA LYS A 83 6.83 2.39 -13.41
C LYS A 83 5.71 1.43 -13.04
N PHE A 84 5.92 0.12 -13.23
CA PHE A 84 4.97 -0.91 -12.85
C PHE A 84 4.70 -0.89 -11.34
N ARG A 85 5.76 -0.90 -10.51
CA ARG A 85 5.60 -0.90 -9.05
C ARG A 85 4.93 0.37 -8.54
N LEU A 86 5.22 1.53 -9.11
CA LEU A 86 4.58 2.79 -8.75
C LEU A 86 3.08 2.74 -9.04
N LYS A 87 2.70 2.29 -10.26
CA LYS A 87 1.29 2.09 -10.63
C LYS A 87 0.60 1.10 -9.70
N PHE A 88 1.23 -0.03 -9.42
CA PHE A 88 0.69 -1.05 -8.51
C PHE A 88 0.51 -0.52 -7.08
N THR A 89 1.48 0.22 -6.55
CA THR A 89 1.39 0.79 -5.20
C THR A 89 0.30 1.86 -5.11
N ARG A 90 0.16 2.69 -6.15
CA ARG A 90 -0.94 3.66 -6.28
C ARG A 90 -2.29 2.95 -6.37
N PHE A 91 -2.38 1.86 -7.12
CA PHE A 91 -3.58 1.05 -7.22
C PHE A 91 -3.98 0.48 -5.86
N ILE A 92 -3.06 -0.16 -5.13
CA ILE A 92 -3.32 -0.63 -3.76
C ILE A 92 -3.85 0.51 -2.91
N LEU A 93 -3.17 1.66 -2.88
CA LEU A 93 -3.58 2.81 -2.09
C LEU A 93 -4.99 3.30 -2.47
N PHE A 94 -5.29 3.39 -3.76
CA PHE A 94 -6.59 3.86 -4.24
C PHE A 94 -7.74 2.92 -3.85
N PHE A 95 -7.49 1.60 -3.88
CA PHE A 95 -8.49 0.59 -3.51
C PHE A 95 -8.60 0.36 -2.00
N SER A 96 -7.71 0.96 -1.19
CA SER A 96 -7.71 0.78 0.26
C SER A 96 -9.04 1.11 0.97
N PRO A 97 -9.83 2.13 0.56
CA PRO A 97 -11.14 2.36 1.16
C PRO A 97 -12.12 1.21 0.85
N GLY A 98 -12.12 0.69 -0.38
CA GLY A 98 -12.96 -0.44 -0.77
C GLY A 98 -12.60 -1.72 -0.02
N VAL A 99 -11.30 -1.98 0.16
CA VAL A 99 -10.81 -3.10 0.98
C VAL A 99 -11.29 -2.93 2.42
N ALA A 100 -11.17 -1.75 3.01
CA ALA A 100 -11.65 -1.51 4.38
C ALA A 100 -13.15 -1.78 4.53
N VAL A 101 -13.97 -1.33 3.57
CA VAL A 101 -15.41 -1.59 3.56
C VAL A 101 -15.71 -3.08 3.48
N VAL A 102 -15.09 -3.80 2.54
CA VAL A 102 -15.26 -5.27 2.41
C VAL A 102 -14.88 -5.98 3.72
N MET A 103 -13.78 -5.57 4.34
CA MET A 103 -13.31 -6.18 5.59
C MET A 103 -14.24 -5.90 6.78
N ILE A 104 -14.89 -4.73 6.82
CA ILE A 104 -15.95 -4.43 7.80
C ILE A 104 -17.15 -5.35 7.59
N PHE A 105 -17.59 -5.54 6.35
CA PHE A 105 -18.71 -6.45 6.04
C PHE A 105 -18.40 -7.92 6.32
N LEU A 106 -17.16 -8.37 6.12
CA LEU A 106 -16.74 -9.74 6.43
C LEU A 106 -16.60 -10.00 7.94
N ALA A 107 -16.46 -8.93 8.73
CA ALA A 107 -16.31 -8.98 10.18
C ALA A 107 -17.62 -8.73 10.96
N ALA A 108 -18.65 -8.22 10.29
CA ALA A 108 -19.97 -7.91 10.84
C ALA A 108 -20.91 -9.12 10.76
#